data_AF-A0A833VDX7-F1
#
_entry.id   AF-A0A833VDX7-F1
#
_cell.length_a   1.000
_cell.length_b   1.000
_cell.length_c   1.000
_cell.angle_alpha   90.00
_cell.angle_beta   90.00
_cell.angle_gamma   90.00
#
_symmetry.space_group_name_H-M   'P 1'
#
loop_
_entity.id
_entity.type
_entity.pdbx_description
1 polymer ?
#
loop_
_entity_poly.entity_id
_entity_poly.type
_entity_poly.pdbx_seq_one_letter_code
_entity_poly.pdbx_strand_id
1 'polypeptide(L)'
;MTKPAMGIEDSLIHLLSNHINVNFIVTDVVLYQHMDVVNYKNNKAVDYNQIRWKVMEKLVEIYNSEIEGKKFGYDSGQSLFIAEPLSRDSFNLNVVLEKALNEPSYLNAKISPKYTAMNLEGFNAFHT
;
A
#
# COMPACT_ATOMS: atom_id res chain seq x y z
N MET A 1 25.23 15.02 3.55
CA MET A 1 26.60 14.77 3.04
C MET A 1 26.47 14.13 1.68
N THR A 2 27.05 14.74 0.65
CA THR A 2 27.07 14.19 -0.71
C THR A 2 28.15 13.11 -0.80
N LYS A 3 27.88 11.99 -1.50
CA LYS A 3 28.88 10.92 -1.65
C LYS A 3 30.16 11.51 -2.29
N PRO A 4 31.35 11.34 -1.69
CA PRO A 4 32.61 11.71 -2.35
C PRO A 4 32.84 10.81 -3.58
N ALA A 5 33.77 11.20 -4.45
CA ALA A 5 34.03 10.52 -5.71
C ALA A 5 34.19 8.99 -5.53
N MET A 6 33.79 8.24 -6.56
CA MET A 6 33.91 6.78 -6.57
C MET A 6 35.39 6.38 -6.40
N GLY A 7 35.67 5.39 -5.57
CA GLY A 7 37.03 4.87 -5.42
C GLY A 7 37.48 4.26 -6.75
N ILE A 8 38.61 4.71 -7.27
CA ILE A 8 39.24 4.15 -8.46
C ILE A 8 40.43 3.33 -7.97
N GLU A 9 40.40 2.03 -8.22
CA GLU A 9 41.52 1.11 -7.99
C GLU A 9 41.71 0.28 -9.25
N ASP A 10 42.96 -0.01 -9.62
CA ASP A 10 43.34 -0.44 -10.97
C ASP A 10 42.86 -1.86 -11.37
N SER A 11 42.20 -2.58 -10.48
CA SER A 11 41.60 -3.90 -10.74
C SER A 11 40.08 -3.85 -10.64
N LEU A 12 39.41 -3.70 -11.78
CA LEU A 12 37.96 -3.82 -11.86
C LEU A 12 37.55 -5.30 -11.96
N ILE A 13 36.58 -5.68 -11.14
CA ILE A 13 35.92 -7.00 -11.21
C ILE A 13 34.45 -6.82 -11.56
N HIS A 14 33.92 -7.70 -12.40
CA HIS A 14 32.49 -7.72 -12.71
C HIS A 14 31.73 -8.48 -11.63
N LEU A 15 30.75 -7.83 -10.99
CA LEU A 15 29.87 -8.44 -10.01
C LEU A 15 28.47 -8.58 -10.59
N LEU A 16 27.86 -9.74 -10.37
CA LEU A 16 26.42 -9.89 -10.49
C LEU A 16 25.80 -9.61 -9.12
N SER A 17 24.67 -8.92 -9.11
CA SER A 17 23.89 -8.66 -7.91
C SER A 17 22.48 -9.21 -8.08
N ASN A 18 21.78 -9.43 -6.97
CA ASN A 18 20.36 -9.74 -6.98
C ASN A 18 19.51 -8.46 -7.09
N HIS A 19 20.01 -7.44 -7.81
CA HIS A 19 19.28 -6.20 -8.02
C HIS A 19 18.56 -6.28 -9.36
N ILE A 20 17.26 -6.03 -9.31
CA ILE A 20 16.42 -5.93 -10.51
C ILE A 20 16.25 -4.45 -10.80
N ASN A 21 16.62 -4.04 -12.01
CA ASN A 21 16.37 -2.67 -12.45
C ASN A 21 14.86 -2.48 -12.69
N VAL A 22 14.25 -1.58 -11.92
CA VAL A 22 12.83 -1.23 -12.01
C VAL A 22 12.73 0.17 -12.59
N ASN A 23 12.20 0.28 -13.80
CA ASN A 23 11.95 1.57 -14.45
C ASN A 23 10.48 1.96 -14.32
N PHE A 24 10.22 3.19 -13.87
CA PHE A 24 8.89 3.79 -13.89
C PHE A 24 8.69 4.58 -15.19
N ILE A 25 7.57 4.34 -15.88
CA ILE A 25 7.23 5.06 -17.13
C ILE A 25 6.91 6.54 -16.85
N VAL A 26 6.46 6.84 -15.63
CA VAL A 26 6.12 8.19 -15.17
C VAL A 26 6.79 8.40 -13.82
N THR A 27 7.60 9.46 -13.71
CA THR A 27 8.32 9.83 -12.47
C THR A 27 7.50 10.77 -11.59
N ASP A 28 6.54 11.49 -12.17
CA ASP A 28 5.65 12.43 -11.49
C ASP A 28 4.28 11.80 -11.18
N VAL A 29 4.28 10.65 -10.48
CA VAL A 29 3.03 9.99 -10.07
C VAL A 29 2.66 10.44 -8.68
N VAL A 30 1.49 11.09 -8.55
CA VAL A 30 0.88 11.33 -7.25
C VAL A 30 0.17 10.05 -6.82
N LEU A 31 0.71 9.37 -5.81
CA LEU A 31 0.03 8.27 -5.15
C LEU A 31 -0.89 8.82 -4.05
N TYR A 32 -2.10 8.27 -3.97
CA TYR A 32 -3.08 8.61 -2.96
C TYR A 32 -2.99 7.59 -1.85
N GLN A 33 -2.50 8.02 -0.68
CA GLN A 33 -2.48 7.20 0.52
C GLN A 33 -3.80 7.37 1.26
N HIS A 34 -4.48 6.27 1.54
CA HIS A 34 -5.63 6.23 2.41
C HIS A 34 -5.25 5.49 3.69
N MET A 35 -5.54 6.11 4.84
CA MET A 35 -5.22 5.50 6.13
C MET A 35 -6.41 4.70 6.61
N ASP A 36 -6.17 3.43 6.90
CA ASP A 36 -7.22 2.48 7.25
C ASP A 36 -7.33 2.32 8.76
N VAL A 37 -8.53 2.58 9.28
CA VAL A 37 -8.88 2.16 10.64
C VAL A 37 -9.78 0.94 10.52
N VAL A 38 -9.20 -0.24 10.77
CA VAL A 38 -9.93 -1.50 10.87
C VAL A 38 -10.21 -1.80 12.34
N ASN A 39 -11.48 -1.71 12.70
CA ASN A 39 -11.96 -2.01 14.04
C ASN A 39 -13.01 -3.12 14.00
N TYR A 40 -13.09 -3.90 15.06
CA TYR A 40 -14.27 -4.70 15.35
C TYR A 40 -15.49 -3.79 15.55
N LYS A 41 -16.70 -4.31 15.36
CA LYS A 41 -17.96 -3.58 15.60
C LYS A 41 -18.05 -2.93 16.99
N ASN A 42 -17.38 -3.49 17.99
CA ASN A 42 -17.28 -2.93 19.35
C ASN A 42 -16.18 -1.83 19.49
N ASN A 43 -15.70 -1.28 18.36
CA ASN A 43 -14.63 -0.28 18.28
C ASN A 43 -13.27 -0.73 18.83
N LYS A 44 -13.05 -2.04 19.05
CA LYS A 44 -11.71 -2.54 19.38
C LYS A 44 -10.85 -2.60 18.13
N ALA A 45 -9.61 -2.13 18.23
CA ALA A 45 -8.65 -2.24 17.14
C ALA A 45 -8.32 -3.72 16.84
N VAL A 46 -8.11 -4.02 15.56
CA VAL A 46 -7.64 -5.34 15.13
C VAL A 46 -6.12 -5.38 15.22
N ASP A 47 -5.55 -6.19 16.12
CA ASP A 47 -4.09 -6.22 16.34
C ASP A 47 -3.33 -7.15 15.37
N TYR A 48 -4.03 -8.01 14.64
CA TYR A 48 -3.39 -9.01 13.77
C TYR A 48 -3.36 -8.56 12.31
N ASN A 49 -2.15 -8.33 11.77
CA ASN A 49 -1.93 -7.95 10.37
C ASN A 49 -2.59 -8.91 9.36
N GLN A 50 -2.59 -10.22 9.64
CA GLN A 50 -3.25 -11.21 8.79
C GLN A 50 -4.77 -11.01 8.68
N ILE A 51 -5.42 -10.55 9.76
CA ILE A 51 -6.86 -10.26 9.75
C ILE A 51 -7.10 -8.99 8.94
N ARG A 52 -6.26 -7.96 9.10
CA ARG A 52 -6.35 -6.71 8.32
C ARG A 52 -6.22 -6.98 6.82
N TRP A 53 -5.28 -7.83 6.42
CA TRP A 53 -5.14 -8.27 5.02
C TRP A 53 -6.44 -8.89 4.49
N LYS A 54 -7.01 -9.86 5.23
CA LYS A 54 -8.27 -10.51 4.84
C LYS A 54 -9.44 -9.54 4.75
N VAL A 55 -9.49 -8.55 5.63
CA VAL A 55 -10.50 -7.47 5.55
C VAL A 55 -10.33 -6.68 4.25
N MET A 56 -9.10 -6.29 3.89
CA MET A 56 -8.87 -5.51 2.67
C MET A 56 -9.18 -6.30 1.41
N GLU A 57 -8.81 -7.57 1.37
CA GLU A 57 -9.14 -8.48 0.27
C GLU A 57 -10.67 -8.57 0.07
N LYS A 58 -11.42 -8.77 1.17
CA LYS A 58 -12.88 -8.82 1.13
C LYS A 58 -13.53 -7.46 0.84
N LEU A 59 -12.96 -6.37 1.34
CA LEU A 59 -13.45 -5.01 1.08
C LEU A 59 -13.43 -4.74 -0.41
N VAL A 60 -12.32 -5.06 -1.06
CA VAL A 60 -12.15 -4.85 -2.49
C VAL A 60 -13.11 -5.72 -3.30
N GLU A 61 -13.28 -6.98 -2.90
CA GLU A 61 -14.25 -7.88 -3.53
C GLU A 61 -15.68 -7.33 -3.47
N ILE A 62 -16.12 -6.87 -2.29
CA ILE A 62 -17.50 -6.44 -2.03
C ILE A 62 -17.76 -5.04 -2.60
N TYR A 63 -16.80 -4.13 -2.42
CA TYR A 63 -16.96 -2.71 -2.70
C TYR A 63 -16.26 -2.27 -3.98
N ASN A 64 -15.85 -3.20 -4.85
CA ASN A 64 -15.16 -2.89 -6.11
C ASN A 64 -15.87 -1.79 -6.91
N SER A 65 -17.19 -1.86 -7.02
CA SER A 65 -18.00 -0.85 -7.72
C SER A 65 -18.01 0.51 -7.02
N GLU A 66 -17.98 0.54 -5.69
CA GLU A 66 -17.96 1.77 -4.89
C GLU A 66 -16.61 2.47 -4.90
N ILE A 67 -15.53 1.71 -5.08
CA ILE A 67 -14.16 2.22 -5.30
C ILE A 67 -13.83 2.39 -6.79
N GLU A 68 -14.84 2.44 -7.66
CA GLU A 68 -14.72 2.69 -9.11
C GLU A 68 -13.86 1.66 -9.86
N GLY A 69 -13.74 0.43 -9.33
CA GLY A 69 -12.91 -0.62 -9.90
C GLY A 69 -11.41 -0.33 -9.86
N LYS A 70 -10.99 0.65 -9.05
CA LYS A 70 -9.59 1.10 -8.99
C LYS A 70 -8.70 0.05 -8.33
N LYS A 71 -7.51 -0.10 -8.90
CA LYS A 71 -6.46 -0.97 -8.33
C LYS A 71 -5.79 -0.26 -7.17
N PHE A 72 -5.43 -1.04 -6.16
CA PHE A 72 -4.81 -0.56 -4.93
C PHE A 72 -3.62 -1.45 -4.56
N GLY A 73 -2.65 -0.85 -3.86
CA GLY A 73 -1.61 -1.55 -3.12
C GLY A 73 -1.89 -1.44 -1.62
N TYR A 74 -1.60 -2.47 -0.84
CA TYR A 74 -1.79 -2.45 0.61
C TYR A 74 -0.50 -2.85 1.33
N ASP A 75 -0.02 -2.02 2.27
CA ASP A 75 1.25 -2.22 2.97
C ASP A 75 1.18 -3.19 4.16
N SER A 76 0.12 -3.98 4.26
CA SER A 76 -0.15 -4.93 5.36
C SER A 76 -0.44 -4.32 6.74
N GLY A 77 -0.24 -3.01 6.93
CA GLY A 77 -0.36 -2.37 8.25
C GLY A 77 -1.49 -1.34 8.33
N GLN A 78 -1.39 -0.27 7.55
CA GLN A 78 -2.14 0.96 7.78
C GLN A 78 -2.51 1.74 6.52
N SER A 79 -1.87 1.45 5.38
CA SER A 79 -1.98 2.28 4.20
C SER A 79 -2.46 1.50 2.99
N LEU A 80 -3.50 2.03 2.39
CA LEU A 80 -3.96 1.67 1.06
C LEU A 80 -3.49 2.75 0.08
N PHE A 81 -2.85 2.33 -1.01
CA PHE A 81 -2.31 3.20 -2.04
C PHE A 81 -3.10 3.05 -3.32
N ILE A 82 -3.56 4.16 -3.87
CA ILE A 82 -4.28 4.18 -5.16
C ILE A 82 -3.53 5.13 -6.09
N ALA A 83 -3.40 4.76 -7.36
CA ALA A 83 -2.76 5.61 -8.37
C ALA A 83 -3.63 6.83 -8.74
N GLU A 84 -4.93 6.76 -8.47
CA GLU A 84 -5.91 7.78 -8.80
C GLU A 84 -6.76 8.13 -7.57
N PRO A 85 -7.23 9.39 -7.43
CA PRO A 85 -8.05 9.79 -6.30
C PRO A 85 -9.42 9.11 -6.36
N LEU A 86 -9.98 8.72 -5.22
CA LEU A 86 -11.38 8.30 -5.13
C LEU A 86 -12.31 9.51 -5.26
N SER A 87 -13.50 9.33 -5.83
CA SER A 87 -14.50 10.41 -5.94
C SER A 87 -15.06 10.91 -4.61
N ARG A 88 -14.88 10.16 -3.51
CA ARG A 88 -15.37 10.51 -2.18
C ARG A 88 -14.23 10.71 -1.19
N ASP A 89 -14.43 11.70 -0.31
CA ASP A 89 -13.50 12.06 0.76
C ASP A 89 -13.47 11.05 1.91
N SER A 90 -14.42 10.13 2.03
CA SER A 90 -14.31 9.01 2.98
C SER A 90 -15.30 7.90 2.68
N PHE A 91 -14.92 6.68 3.07
CA PHE A 91 -15.79 5.52 3.04
C PHE A 91 -15.85 4.90 4.44
N ASN A 92 -17.06 4.61 4.90
CA ASN A 92 -17.30 3.77 6.08
C ASN A 92 -17.86 2.45 5.58
N LEU A 93 -17.02 1.43 5.54
CA LEU A 93 -17.30 0.14 4.92
C LEU A 93 -17.40 -0.94 5.99
N ASN A 94 -18.31 -1.88 5.82
CA ASN A 94 -18.51 -2.99 6.73
C ASN A 94 -18.14 -4.28 6.03
N VAL A 95 -17.25 -5.05 6.65
CA VAL A 95 -16.80 -6.34 6.13
C VAL A 95 -17.13 -7.40 7.17
N VAL A 96 -17.69 -8.50 6.69
CA VAL A 96 -17.94 -9.69 7.51
C VAL A 96 -16.91 -10.73 7.12
N LEU A 97 -16.09 -11.14 8.10
CA LEU A 97 -15.19 -12.28 7.91
C LEU A 97 -15.85 -13.53 8.49
N GLU A 98 -16.14 -14.49 7.63
CA GLU A 98 -16.54 -15.83 8.04
C GLU A 98 -15.33 -16.58 8.61
N LYS A 99 -15.47 -17.08 9.84
CA LYS A 99 -14.43 -17.87 10.51
C LYS A 99 -14.78 -19.35 10.38
N ALA A 100 -13.76 -20.19 10.15
CA ALA A 100 -13.93 -21.64 10.03
C ALA A 100 -14.48 -22.32 11.30
N LEU A 101 -14.38 -21.66 12.47
CA LEU A 101 -14.89 -22.14 13.75
C LEU A 101 -15.41 -20.95 14.58
N ASN A 102 -16.74 -20.88 14.71
CA ASN A 102 -17.57 -20.02 15.57
C ASN A 102 -17.62 -18.51 15.26
N GLU A 103 -18.85 -18.09 14.92
CA GLU A 103 -19.42 -16.75 14.75
C GLU A 103 -18.73 -15.78 13.75
N PRO A 104 -19.50 -15.19 12.81
CA PRO A 104 -18.97 -14.19 11.89
C PRO A 104 -18.46 -12.97 12.67
N SER A 105 -17.23 -12.54 12.34
CA SER A 105 -16.66 -11.33 12.92
C SER A 105 -17.02 -10.14 12.05
N TYR A 106 -17.81 -9.21 12.61
CA TYR A 106 -18.18 -7.96 11.95
C TYR A 106 -17.09 -6.92 12.19
N LEU A 107 -16.51 -6.42 11.10
CA LEU A 107 -15.42 -5.48 11.07
C LEU A 107 -15.83 -4.23 10.31
N ASN A 108 -15.51 -3.08 10.86
CA ASN A 108 -15.70 -1.79 10.23
C ASN A 108 -14.34 -1.32 9.72
N ALA A 109 -14.28 -0.94 8.44
CA ALA A 109 -13.12 -0.34 7.81
C ALA A 109 -13.47 1.11 7.45
N LYS A 110 -12.66 2.05 7.91
CA LYS A 110 -12.76 3.45 7.49
C LYS A 110 -11.59 3.79 6.59
N ILE A 111 -11.90 4.22 5.37
CA ILE A 111 -10.94 4.70 4.40
C ILE A 111 -11.05 6.23 4.38
N SER A 112 -9.96 6.92 4.73
CA SER A 112 -9.88 8.38 4.66
C SER A 112 -8.63 8.80 3.87
N PRO A 113 -8.76 9.70 2.88
CA PRO A 113 -7.65 10.18 2.08
C PRO A 113 -6.70 10.99 2.96
N LYS A 114 -5.41 10.68 2.83
CA LYS A 114 -4.31 11.50 3.29
C LYS A 114 -3.41 11.76 2.09
N TYR A 115 -3.57 12.93 1.50
CA TYR A 115 -2.83 13.31 0.30
C TYR A 115 -1.35 13.47 0.64
N THR A 116 -0.53 12.56 0.14
CA THR A 116 0.93 12.64 0.21
C THR A 116 1.46 12.46 -1.20
N ALA A 117 1.93 13.54 -1.83
CA ALA A 117 2.67 13.42 -3.08
C ALA A 117 3.97 12.65 -2.79
N MET A 118 4.09 11.43 -3.32
CA MET A 118 5.35 10.70 -3.30
C MET A 118 6.13 11.06 -4.56
N ASN A 119 7.29 11.71 -4.40
CA ASN A 119 8.21 11.89 -5.50
C ASN A 119 8.98 10.56 -5.72
N LEU A 120 8.78 9.93 -6.88
CA LEU A 120 9.43 8.67 -7.25
C LEU A 120 10.84 8.87 -7.84
N GLU A 121 11.33 10.10 -7.99
CA GLU A 121 12.67 10.40 -8.51
C GLU A 121 13.80 9.69 -7.72
N GLY A 122 13.56 9.35 -6.45
CA GLY A 122 14.52 8.61 -5.61
C GLY A 122 14.67 7.12 -5.92
N PHE A 123 13.78 6.51 -6.72
CA PHE A 123 13.85 5.08 -7.04
C PHE A 123 14.80 4.76 -8.20
N ASN A 124 15.11 5.72 -9.07
CA ASN A 124 16.03 5.54 -10.21
C ASN A 124 17.52 5.57 -9.81
N ALA A 125 17.86 5.47 -8.51
CA ALA A 125 19.22 5.62 -8.00
C ALA A 125 20.13 4.39 -8.17
N PHE A 126 19.67 3.32 -8.82
CA PHE A 126 20.48 2.12 -9.11
C PHE A 126 20.78 1.99 -10.62
N HIS A 127 21.39 3.01 -11.20
CA HIS A 127 22.17 2.82 -12.41
C HIS A 127 23.55 2.29 -12.00
N THR A 128 23.78 1.00 -12.28
CA THR A 128 25.12 0.41 -12.38
C THR A 128 25.17 -0.45 -13.63
#